data_AF-A0A7C2P4A6-F1
#
_entry.id   AF-A0A7C2P4A6-F1
#
_cell.length_a   1.000
_cell.length_b   1.000
_cell.length_c   1.000
_cell.angle_alpha   90.00
_cell.angle_beta   90.00
_cell.angle_gamma   90.00
#
_symmetry.space_group_name_H-M   'P 1'
#
loop_
_entity.id
_entity.type
_entity.pdbx_description
1 polymer ?
#
loop_
_entity_poly.entity_id
_entity_poly.type
_entity_poly.pdbx_seq_one_letter_code
_entity_poly.pdbx_strand_id
1 'polypeptide(L)' 'MRELDALLRAFADSHAAALTNAEMAAFEAILELPDPTLHAYLLGSHEPADPAIAALLERIRAGAGS' A
#
# COMPACT_ATOMS: atom_id res chain seq x y z
N MET A 1 -5.49 12.20 -0.59
CA MET A 1 -5.59 12.86 0.75
C MET A 1 -4.20 12.88 1.39
N ARG A 2 -3.85 13.93 2.15
CA ARG A 2 -2.49 14.10 2.74
C ARG A 2 -2.07 12.95 3.66
N GLU A 3 -3.01 12.37 4.40
CA GLU A 3 -2.75 11.28 5.35
C GLU A 3 -2.33 9.98 4.64
N LEU A 4 -3.01 9.68 3.52
CA LEU A 4 -2.71 8.52 2.66
C LEU A 4 -1.31 8.63 2.06
N ASP A 5 -0.96 9.81 1.55
CA ASP A 5 0.35 10.10 0.97
C ASP A 5 1.47 9.96 2.01
N ALA A 6 1.25 10.48 3.23
CA ALA A 6 2.21 10.35 4.33
C ALA A 6 2.44 8.89 4.72
N LEU A 7 1.38 8.09 4.76
CA LEU A 7 1.44 6.67 5.11
C LEU A 7 2.22 5.87 4.06
N LEU A 8 1.91 6.09 2.77
CA LEU A 8 2.64 5.45 1.65
C LEU A 8 4.11 5.88 1.63
N ARG A 9 4.41 7.15 1.93
CA ARG A 9 5.78 7.67 1.98
C ARG A 9 6.57 7.10 3.16
N ALA A 10 5.96 6.95 4.33
CA ALA A 10 6.58 6.32 5.48
C ALA A 10 6.88 4.84 5.23
N PHE A 11 5.95 4.11 4.59
CA PHE A 11 6.20 2.74 4.17
C PHE A 11 7.35 2.66 3.17
N ALA A 12 7.38 3.53 2.16
CA ALA A 12 8.43 3.55 1.15
C ALA A 12 9.80 3.84 1.76
N ASP A 13 9.91 4.84 2.64
CA ASP A 13 11.17 5.18 3.30
C ASP A 13 11.75 4.00 4.10
N SER A 14 10.89 3.27 4.80
CA SER A 14 11.32 2.20 5.71
C SER A 14 11.46 0.83 5.02
N HIS A 15 10.68 0.56 3.96
CA HIS A 15 10.58 -0.78 3.37
C HIS A 15 10.82 -0.85 1.85
N ALA A 16 10.79 0.25 1.09
CA ALA A 16 10.93 0.18 -0.38
C ALA A 16 12.28 -0.42 -0.81
N ALA A 17 13.35 -0.14 -0.07
CA ALA A 17 14.68 -0.69 -0.36
C ALA A 17 14.77 -2.22 -0.19
N ALA A 18 13.84 -2.83 0.53
CA ALA A 18 13.78 -4.27 0.79
C ALA A 18 12.71 -4.98 -0.07
N LEU A 19 11.95 -4.26 -0.90
CA LEU A 19 10.96 -4.86 -1.78
C LEU A 19 11.64 -5.60 -2.93
N THR A 20 11.11 -6.76 -3.27
CA THR A 20 11.46 -7.46 -4.51
C THR A 20 10.89 -6.74 -5.73
N ASN A 21 11.37 -7.05 -6.94
CA ASN A 21 10.85 -6.44 -8.18
C ASN A 21 9.33 -6.64 -8.34
N ALA A 22 8.78 -7.78 -7.91
CA ALA A 22 7.35 -8.05 -7.98
C ALA A 22 6.56 -7.19 -6.98
N GLU A 23 7.09 -6.99 -5.77
CA GLU A 23 6.46 -6.13 -4.77
C GLU A 23 6.58 -4.64 -5.12
N MET A 24 7.69 -4.24 -5.76
CA MET A 24 7.87 -2.88 -6.27
C MET A 24 6.82 -2.59 -7.35
N ALA A 25 6.60 -3.51 -8.30
CA ALA A 25 5.57 -3.37 -9.32
C ALA A 25 4.16 -3.29 -8.71
N ALA A 26 3.88 -4.08 -7.66
CA ALA A 26 2.62 -3.99 -6.92
C ALA A 26 2.49 -2.65 -6.18
N PHE A 27 3.57 -2.12 -5.62
CA PHE A 27 3.59 -0.81 -4.98
C PHE A 27 3.31 0.32 -5.98
N GLU A 28 3.94 0.27 -7.15
CA GLU A 28 3.69 1.21 -8.25
C GLU A 28 2.22 1.14 -8.68
N ALA A 29 1.66 -0.05 -8.85
CA ALA A 29 0.24 -0.23 -9.18
C ALA A 29 -0.67 0.36 -8.09
N ILE A 30 -0.31 0.27 -6.81
CA ILE A 30 -1.05 0.91 -5.72
C ILE A 30 -0.98 2.44 -5.83
N LEU A 31 0.19 3.00 -6.13
CA LEU A 31 0.36 4.45 -6.31
C LEU A 31 -0.47 5.02 -7.47
N GLU A 32 -0.78 4.19 -8.47
CA GLU A 32 -1.66 4.54 -9.59
C GLU A 32 -3.16 4.45 -9.24
N LEU A 33 -3.54 3.84 -8.11
CA LEU A 33 -4.93 3.72 -7.71
C LEU A 33 -5.52 5.07 -7.28
N PRO A 34 -6.81 5.32 -7.56
CA PRO A 34 -7.51 6.48 -7.02
C PRO A 34 -7.55 6.46 -5.49
N ASP A 35 -7.39 7.63 -4.86
CA ASP A 35 -7.55 7.83 -3.42
C ASP A 35 -8.75 7.09 -2.79
N PRO A 36 -10.01 7.19 -3.31
CA PRO A 36 -11.14 6.51 -2.70
C PRO A 36 -11.03 4.99 -2.73
N THR A 37 -10.41 4.43 -3.78
CA THR A 37 -10.16 3.00 -3.92
C THR A 37 -9.13 2.54 -2.90
N LEU A 38 -8.01 3.27 -2.82
CA LEU A 38 -6.95 3.03 -1.84
C LEU A 38 -7.50 3.08 -0.41
N HIS A 39 -8.34 4.08 -0.11
CA HIS A 39 -8.99 4.23 1.19
C HIS A 39 -9.91 3.04 1.51
N ALA A 40 -10.71 2.56 0.54
CA ALA A 40 -11.56 1.38 0.73
C ALA A 40 -10.75 0.12 1.02
N TYR A 41 -9.61 -0.06 0.34
CA TYR A 41 -8.69 -1.16 0.61
C TYR A 41 -8.04 -1.05 2.00
N LEU A 42 -7.56 0.13 2.39
CA LEU A 42 -6.95 0.35 3.71
C LEU A 42 -7.94 0.22 4.87
N LEU A 43 -9.23 0.50 4.65
CA LEU A 43 -10.27 0.19 5.63
C LEU A 43 -10.65 -1.29 5.67
N GLY A 44 -10.18 -2.11 4.73
CA GLY A 44 -10.55 -3.53 4.61
C GLY A 44 -12.01 -3.71 4.19
N SER A 45 -12.61 -2.67 3.60
CA SER A 45 -13.97 -2.73 3.04
C SER A 45 -14.00 -3.36 1.65
N HIS A 46 -12.83 -3.51 1.03
CA HIS A 46 -12.65 -4.14 -0.27
C HIS A 46 -11.31 -4.89 -0.26
N GLU A 47 -11.20 -5.98 -1.02
CA GLU A 47 -9.96 -6.75 -1.19
C GLU A 47 -9.51 -6.64 -2.65
N PRO A 48 -8.22 -6.33 -2.92
CA PRO A 48 -7.71 -6.29 -4.27
C PRO A 48 -7.65 -7.72 -4.84
N ALA A 49 -7.95 -7.86 -6.14
CA ALA A 49 -7.90 -9.16 -6.80
C ALA A 49 -6.47 -9.69 -6.97
N ASP A 50 -5.49 -8.80 -6.97
CA ASP A 50 -4.08 -9.16 -7.04
C ASP A 50 -3.52 -9.49 -5.64
N PRO A 51 -2.99 -10.71 -5.43
CA PRO A 51 -2.52 -11.15 -4.13
C PRO A 51 -1.24 -10.43 -3.67
N ALA A 52 -0.41 -9.92 -4.60
CA ALA A 52 0.77 -9.15 -4.23
C ALA A 52 0.37 -7.76 -3.71
N ILE A 53 -0.62 -7.14 -4.35
CA ILE A 53 -1.23 -5.89 -3.85
C ILE A 53 -1.89 -6.12 -2.49
N ALA A 54 -2.65 -7.20 -2.31
CA ALA A 54 -3.27 -7.54 -1.03
C ALA A 54 -2.24 -7.65 0.10
N ALA A 55 -1.17 -8.42 -0.13
CA ALA A 55 -0.10 -8.62 0.85
C ALA A 55 0.62 -7.31 1.18
N LEU A 56 0.84 -6.44 0.19
CA LEU A 56 1.52 -5.17 0.42
C LEU A 56 0.64 -4.19 1.19
N LEU A 57 -0.66 -4.12 0.89
CA LEU A 57 -1.61 -3.29 1.63
C LEU A 57 -1.72 -3.72 3.09
N GLU A 58 -1.72 -5.02 3.38
CA GLU A 58 -1.66 -5.53 4.76
C GLU A 58 -0.40 -5.08 5.50
N ARG A 59 0.77 -5.12 4.84
CA ARG A 59 2.03 -4.61 5.43
C ARG A 59 2.00 -3.11 5.68
N ILE A 60 1.45 -2.34 4.75
CA ILE A 60 1.26 -0.90 4.85
C ILE A 60 0.36 -0.57 6.06
N ARG A 61 -0.72 -1.32 6.26
CA ARG A 61 -1.63 -1.18 7.41
C ARG A 61 -0.96 -1.52 8.73
N ALA A 62 -0.17 -2.60 8.78
CA ALA A 62 0.56 -3.01 9.97
C ALA A 62 1.61 -1.98 10.40
N GLY A 63 2.29 -1.34 9.45
CA GLY A 63 3.27 -0.28 9.71
C GLY A 63 2.68 1.03 10.21
N ALA A 64 1.39 1.28 9.96
CA ALA A 64 0.69 2.51 10.40
C ALA A 64 0.18 2.43 11.86
N GLY A 65 0.18 1.24 12.47
CA GLY A 65 -0.38 0.98 13.80
C GLY A 65 0.64 0.71 14.91
N SER A 66 1.94 0.93 14.68
CA SER A 66 3.02 0.70 15.65
C SER A 66 3.61 1.98 16.22
#